data_AF-A0AB36IXW3-F1
#
_entry.id   AF-A0AB36IXW3-F1
#
_cell.length_a   1.000
_cell.length_b   1.000
_cell.length_c   1.000
_cell.angle_alpha   90.00
_cell.angle_beta   90.00
_cell.angle_gamma   90.00
#
_symmetry.space_group_name_H-M   'P 1'
#
loop_
_entity.id
_entity.type
_entity.pdbx_description
1 polymer ?
#
loop_
_entity_poly.entity_id
_entity_poly.type
_entity_poly.pdbx_seq_one_letter_code
_entity_poly.pdbx_strand_id
1 'polypeptide(L)'
;MADAFQVDPDALADAVERMSEFQRYAESMLSEIDSLVGNLHATWTGEGATAHAEAHRHWAHGEAVMREALAQLRAAAHTAHGNYTGAMAKNLSMWS
;
A
#
# COMPACT_ATOMS: atom_id res chain seq x y z
N MET A 1 25.23 -16.95 19.32
CA MET A 1 23.95 -16.66 19.97
C MET A 1 23.23 -15.67 19.10
N ALA A 2 21.97 -15.93 18.76
CA ALA A 2 21.28 -15.33 17.62
C ALA A 2 20.99 -13.83 17.83
N ASP A 3 21.79 -12.96 17.21
CA ASP A 3 21.43 -11.57 16.91
C ASP A 3 20.61 -11.46 15.61
N ALA A 4 19.81 -12.49 15.31
CA ALA A 4 19.08 -12.61 14.07
C ALA A 4 17.63 -12.13 14.27
N PHE A 5 17.27 -11.04 13.58
CA PHE A 5 15.92 -10.50 13.42
C PHE A 5 15.33 -9.71 14.60
N GLN A 6 15.93 -8.56 14.96
CA GLN A 6 15.21 -7.51 15.68
C GLN A 6 14.66 -6.51 14.66
N VAL A 7 13.34 -6.53 14.45
CA VAL A 7 12.65 -5.51 13.65
C VAL A 7 12.46 -4.29 14.54
N ASP A 8 13.00 -3.15 14.12
CA ASP A 8 12.69 -1.85 14.74
C ASP A 8 11.23 -1.49 14.43
N PRO A 9 10.34 -1.43 15.44
CA PRO A 9 8.92 -1.15 15.24
C PRO A 9 8.65 0.24 14.68
N ASP A 10 9.50 1.23 14.97
CA ASP A 10 9.34 2.60 14.51
C ASP A 10 9.77 2.71 13.04
N ALA A 11 10.90 2.09 12.69
CA ALA A 11 11.33 2.02 11.28
C ALA A 11 10.32 1.28 10.40
N LEU A 12 9.67 0.24 10.92
CA LEU A 12 8.59 -0.47 10.21
C LEU A 12 7.37 0.43 10.01
N ALA A 13 6.96 1.19 11.04
CA ALA A 13 5.85 2.12 10.96
C ALA A 13 6.12 3.24 9.92
N ASP A 14 7.32 3.80 9.92
CA ASP A 14 7.74 4.82 8.95
C ASP A 14 7.71 4.30 7.51
N ALA A 15 8.21 3.09 7.28
CA ALA A 15 8.19 2.47 5.95
C ALA A 15 6.75 2.25 5.45
N VAL A 16 5.86 1.80 6.35
CA VAL A 16 4.44 1.61 6.06
C VAL A 16 3.75 2.94 5.70
N GLU A 17 4.06 4.03 6.41
CA GLU A 17 3.47 5.35 6.09
C GLU A 17 3.96 5.87 4.73
N ARG A 18 5.25 5.74 4.42
CA ARG A 18 5.77 6.14 3.09
C ARG A 18 5.12 5.36 1.95
N MET A 19 4.93 4.06 2.11
CA MET A 19 4.19 3.25 1.13
C MET A 19 2.73 3.70 1.02
N SER A 20 2.15 4.18 2.11
CA SER A 20 0.78 4.71 2.18
C SER A 20 0.61 5.99 1.38
N GLU A 21 1.56 6.92 1.51
CA GLU A 21 1.62 8.14 0.73
C GLU A 21 1.76 7.85 -0.76
N PHE A 22 2.68 6.95 -1.12
CA PHE A 22 2.89 6.56 -2.50
C PHE A 22 1.64 5.93 -3.13
N GLN A 23 0.93 5.07 -2.40
CA GLN A 23 -0.31 4.47 -2.89
C GLN A 23 -1.38 5.53 -3.16
N ARG A 24 -1.59 6.47 -2.23
CA ARG A 24 -2.56 7.58 -2.43
C ARG A 24 -2.22 8.41 -3.66
N TYR A 25 -0.93 8.65 -3.91
CA TYR A 25 -0.47 9.35 -5.11
C TYR A 25 -0.77 8.55 -6.38
N ALA A 26 -0.49 7.24 -6.40
CA ALA A 26 -0.78 6.36 -7.52
C ALA A 26 -2.28 6.28 -7.83
N GLU A 27 -3.13 6.18 -6.81
CA GLU A 27 -4.60 6.19 -6.91
C GLU A 27 -5.10 7.50 -7.56
N SER A 28 -4.56 8.64 -7.12
CA SER A 28 -4.94 9.94 -7.68
C SER A 28 -4.59 10.06 -9.16
N MET A 29 -3.39 9.60 -9.56
CA MET A 29 -2.99 9.63 -10.97
C MET A 29 -3.85 8.72 -11.83
N LEU A 30 -4.20 7.52 -11.34
CA LEU A 30 -5.05 6.60 -12.07
C LEU A 30 -6.46 7.17 -12.26
N SER A 31 -7.06 7.77 -11.22
CA SER A 31 -8.35 8.43 -11.32
C SER A 31 -8.38 9.60 -12.33
N GLU A 32 -7.28 10.34 -12.43
CA GLU A 32 -7.13 11.39 -13.44
C GLU A 32 -7.07 10.79 -14.86
N ILE A 33 -6.32 9.70 -15.04
CA ILE A 33 -6.26 8.93 -16.29
C ILE A 33 -7.66 8.39 -16.65
N ASP A 34 -8.39 7.76 -15.70
CA ASP A 34 -9.76 7.26 -15.90
C ASP A 34 -10.66 8.37 -16.47
N SER A 35 -10.60 9.56 -15.87
CA SER A 35 -11.43 10.70 -16.27
C SER A 35 -11.08 11.20 -17.68
N LEU A 36 -9.80 11.26 -18.03
CA LEU A 36 -9.33 11.64 -19.37
C LEU A 36 -9.74 10.59 -20.41
N VAL A 37 -9.56 9.32 -20.10
CA VAL A 37 -9.82 8.19 -21.00
C VAL A 37 -11.32 8.03 -21.25
N GLY A 38 -12.15 8.18 -20.23
CA GLY A 38 -13.61 8.18 -20.36
C GLY A 38 -14.12 9.26 -21.33
N ASN A 39 -13.53 10.46 -21.27
CA ASN A 39 -13.86 11.54 -22.19
C ASN A 39 -13.37 11.26 -23.62
N LEU A 40 -12.18 10.66 -23.79
CA LEU A 40 -11.59 10.39 -25.11
C LEU A 40 -12.33 9.26 -25.87
N HIS A 41 -12.79 8.22 -25.18
CA HIS A 41 -13.50 7.09 -25.79
C HIS A 41 -14.89 7.42 -26.32
N ALA A 42 -15.45 8.59 -26.01
CA ALA A 42 -16.71 9.04 -26.60
C ALA A 42 -16.65 9.10 -28.14
N THR A 43 -15.46 9.34 -28.70
CA THR A 43 -15.23 9.43 -30.16
C THR A 43 -14.13 8.49 -30.65
N TRP A 44 -13.27 8.00 -29.76
CA TRP A 44 -12.16 7.12 -30.11
C TRP A 44 -12.55 5.64 -30.06
N THR A 45 -12.60 5.01 -31.25
CA THR A 45 -12.95 3.60 -31.45
C THR A 45 -11.88 2.88 -32.28
N GLY A 46 -11.96 1.54 -32.37
CA GLY A 46 -11.02 0.69 -33.14
C GLY A 46 -10.04 -0.09 -32.26
N GLU A 47 -9.05 -0.72 -32.90
CA GLU A 47 -8.10 -1.63 -32.22
C GLU A 47 -7.23 -0.90 -31.17
N GLY A 48 -6.75 0.30 -31.49
CA GLY A 48 -5.98 1.12 -30.53
C GLY A 48 -6.78 1.49 -29.29
N ALA A 49 -8.07 1.82 -29.46
CA ALA A 49 -8.98 2.09 -28.36
C ALA A 49 -9.19 0.83 -27.49
N THR A 50 -9.31 -0.34 -28.12
CA THR A 50 -9.47 -1.62 -27.41
C THR A 50 -8.22 -1.99 -26.61
N ALA A 51 -7.04 -1.91 -27.22
CA ALA A 51 -5.76 -2.20 -26.56
C ALA A 51 -5.50 -1.25 -25.38
N HIS A 52 -5.85 0.03 -25.53
CA HIS A 52 -5.76 1.00 -24.44
C HIS A 52 -6.70 0.65 -23.27
N ALA A 53 -7.97 0.32 -23.55
CA ALA A 53 -8.93 -0.09 -22.52
C ALA A 53 -8.51 -1.39 -21.80
N GLU A 54 -7.79 -2.28 -22.47
CA GLU A 54 -7.18 -3.47 -21.85
C GLU A 54 -6.00 -3.12 -20.92
N ALA A 55 -5.06 -2.31 -21.40
CA ALA A 55 -3.94 -1.83 -20.58
C ALA A 55 -4.43 -1.10 -19.33
N HIS A 56 -5.47 -0.29 -19.49
CA HIS A 56 -6.11 0.42 -18.40
C HIS A 56 -6.73 -0.51 -17.36
N ARG A 57 -7.50 -1.52 -17.80
CA ARG A 57 -8.05 -2.55 -16.89
C ARG A 57 -6.96 -3.29 -16.14
N HIS A 58 -5.82 -3.55 -16.79
CA HIS A 58 -4.67 -4.19 -16.15
C HIS A 58 -4.08 -3.31 -15.04
N TRP A 59 -3.93 -2.01 -15.28
CA TRP A 59 -3.44 -1.06 -14.28
C TRP A 59 -4.40 -0.89 -13.11
N ALA A 60 -5.70 -0.75 -13.36
CA ALA A 60 -6.70 -0.67 -12.30
C ALA A 60 -6.71 -1.94 -11.42
N HIS A 61 -6.54 -3.12 -12.02
CA HIS A 61 -6.39 -4.36 -11.26
C HIS A 61 -5.11 -4.37 -10.41
N GLY A 62 -3.98 -3.96 -10.99
CA GLY A 62 -2.70 -3.88 -10.27
C GLY A 62 -2.75 -2.91 -9.08
N GLU A 63 -3.41 -1.75 -9.25
CA GLU A 63 -3.68 -0.80 -8.17
C GLU A 63 -4.48 -1.44 -7.03
N ALA A 64 -5.57 -2.13 -7.35
CA ALA A 64 -6.37 -2.82 -6.34
C ALA A 64 -5.58 -3.87 -5.55
N VAL A 65 -4.69 -4.62 -6.23
CA VAL A 65 -3.79 -5.59 -5.59
C VAL A 65 -2.79 -4.91 -4.67
N MET A 66 -2.18 -3.79 -5.10
CA MET A 66 -1.27 -3.01 -4.25
C MET A 66 -1.96 -2.48 -3.00
N ARG A 67 -3.20 -1.98 -3.14
CA ARG A 67 -4.01 -1.49 -2.03
C ARG A 67 -4.28 -2.55 -0.99
N GLU A 68 -4.68 -3.72 -1.43
CA GLU A 68 -4.96 -4.85 -0.55
C GLU A 68 -3.69 -5.31 0.19
N ALA A 69 -2.57 -5.45 -0.54
CA ALA A 69 -1.29 -5.83 0.06
C ALA A 69 -0.81 -4.81 1.11
N LEU A 70 -0.97 -3.51 0.86
CA LEU A 70 -0.58 -2.47 1.81
C LEU A 70 -1.49 -2.43 3.04
N ALA A 71 -2.79 -2.69 2.88
CA ALA A 71 -3.70 -2.82 4.00
C ALA A 71 -3.28 -3.97 4.93
N GLN A 72 -2.88 -5.11 4.36
CA GLN A 72 -2.35 -6.24 5.13
C GLN A 72 -1.02 -5.91 5.81
N LEU A 73 -0.12 -5.21 5.12
CA LEU A 73 1.15 -4.74 5.69
C LEU A 73 0.92 -3.80 6.89
N ARG A 74 -0.01 -2.84 6.77
CA ARG A 74 -0.39 -1.93 7.86
C ARG A 74 -0.90 -2.68 9.08
N ALA A 75 -1.78 -3.65 8.88
CA ALA A 75 -2.34 -4.45 9.97
C ALA A 75 -1.24 -5.27 10.68
N ALA A 76 -0.32 -5.87 9.91
CA ALA A 76 0.81 -6.62 10.45
C ALA A 76 1.76 -5.71 11.23
N ALA A 77 2.08 -4.53 10.71
CA ALA A 77 2.95 -3.55 11.37
C ALA A 77 2.35 -3.03 12.68
N HIS A 78 1.06 -2.69 12.69
CA HIS A 78 0.36 -2.26 13.91
C HIS A 78 0.35 -3.37 14.97
N THR A 79 0.12 -4.61 14.56
CA THR A 79 0.16 -5.78 15.46
C THR A 79 1.56 -5.98 16.05
N ALA A 80 2.60 -5.90 15.21
CA ALA A 80 3.98 -6.02 15.65
C ALA A 80 4.32 -4.91 16.67
N HIS A 81 4.02 -3.65 16.34
CA HIS A 81 4.28 -2.51 17.22
C HIS A 81 3.58 -2.66 18.59
N GLY A 82 2.31 -3.07 18.61
CA GLY A 82 1.57 -3.33 19.86
C GLY A 82 2.18 -4.45 20.70
N ASN A 83 2.61 -5.56 20.06
CA ASN A 83 3.24 -6.67 20.75
C ASN A 83 4.60 -6.28 21.36
N TYR A 84 5.43 -5.53 20.63
CA TYR A 84 6.75 -5.11 21.11
C TYR A 84 6.66 -4.08 22.24
N THR A 85 5.82 -3.05 22.09
CA THR A 85 5.61 -2.03 23.13
C THR A 85 5.00 -2.61 24.39
N GLY A 86 4.01 -3.51 24.25
CA GLY A 86 3.40 -4.22 25.37
C GLY A 86 4.38 -5.13 26.12
N ALA A 87 5.23 -5.86 25.40
CA ALA A 87 6.27 -6.69 26.01
C ALA A 87 7.31 -5.85 26.76
N MET A 88 7.74 -4.72 26.20
CA MET A 88 8.66 -3.78 26.88
C MET A 88 8.02 -3.20 28.14
N ALA A 89 6.78 -2.71 28.07
CA ALA A 89 6.07 -2.14 29.22
C ALA A 89 5.89 -3.17 30.35
N LYS A 90 5.52 -4.40 30.00
CA LYS A 90 5.35 -5.49 30.97
C LYS A 90 6.67 -5.87 31.62
N ASN A 91 7.76 -5.96 30.84
CA ASN A 91 9.09 -6.18 31.39
C ASN A 91 9.46 -5.04 32.36
N LEU A 92 9.34 -3.77 31.96
CA LEU A 92 9.66 -2.63 32.84
C LEU A 92 8.87 -2.67 34.17
N SER A 93 7.57 -3.02 34.14
CA SER A 93 6.75 -3.15 35.36
C SER A 93 7.15 -4.30 36.28
N MET A 94 7.92 -5.29 35.81
CA MET A 94 8.40 -6.38 36.66
C MET A 94 9.66 -5.99 37.46
N TRP A 95 10.36 -4.93 37.06
CA TRP A 95 11.61 -4.48 37.68
C TRP A 95 11.47 -3.11 38.39
N SER A 96 10.25 -2.57 38.49
CA SER A 96 9.88 -1.40 39.31
C SER A 96 9.23 -1.84 40.61
#